data_AF-A0A6C0JHG9-F1
#
_entry.id   AF-A0A6C0JHG9-F1
#
_cell.length_a   1.000
_cell.length_b   1.000
_cell.length_c   1.000
_cell.angle_alpha   90.00
_cell.angle_beta   90.00
_cell.angle_gamma   90.00
#
_symmetry.space_group_name_H-M   'P 1'
#
loop_
_entity.id
_entity.type
_entity.pdbx_description
1 polymer ?
#
loop_
_entity_poly.entity_id
_entity_poly.type
_entity_poly.pdbx_seq_one_letter_code
_entity_poly.pdbx_strand_id
1 'polypeptide(L)'
;MPSKKQTNDDYSEADAERMMIERRSKLRRRKYYPTRVGGACVNACTGAAYQWYQGSNDEMRLYKVFEVTGYYDNQGFMRKRKDPQNRDPLILYYDSPEQYMSHTKCNVNQKLIAEWHEKVKQIFPGGRYDEDSYEEWRKNHYAKTMKGYKSGETLRKSISDEEW
;
A
#
# COMPACT_ATOMS: atom_id res chain seq x y z
N MET A 1 45.74 -25.89 -32.14
CA MET A 1 44.74 -26.73 -31.45
C MET A 1 43.90 -25.83 -30.56
N PRO A 2 42.55 -25.84 -30.65
CA PRO A 2 41.71 -24.95 -29.85
C PRO A 2 41.56 -25.52 -28.43
N SER A 3 41.85 -24.68 -27.43
CA SER A 3 41.71 -25.01 -26.00
C SER A 3 40.23 -24.96 -25.61
N LYS A 4 39.68 -26.09 -25.12
CA LYS A 4 38.33 -26.16 -24.57
C LYS A 4 38.31 -25.44 -23.22
N LYS A 5 37.69 -24.26 -23.16
CA LYS A 5 37.25 -23.64 -21.90
C LYS A 5 36.17 -24.53 -21.29
N GLN A 6 36.47 -25.17 -20.16
CA GLN A 6 35.46 -25.74 -19.27
C GLN A 6 34.70 -24.60 -18.60
N THR A 7 33.43 -24.43 -18.94
CA THR A 7 32.49 -23.61 -18.17
C THR A 7 31.96 -24.47 -17.03
N ASN A 8 32.51 -24.29 -15.83
CA ASN A 8 31.94 -24.80 -14.60
C ASN A 8 30.73 -23.92 -14.25
N ASP A 9 29.59 -24.19 -14.86
CA ASP A 9 28.31 -23.61 -14.45
C ASP A 9 27.73 -24.45 -13.30
N ASP A 10 28.41 -24.42 -12.16
CA ASP A 10 27.94 -25.04 -10.92
C ASP A 10 27.00 -24.04 -10.21
N TYR A 11 25.81 -23.86 -10.78
CA TYR A 11 24.74 -23.12 -10.10
C TYR A 11 24.23 -23.98 -8.95
N SER A 12 24.25 -23.44 -7.74
CA SER A 12 23.69 -24.13 -6.58
C SER A 12 22.23 -24.52 -6.86
N GLU A 13 21.79 -25.66 -6.33
CA GLU A 13 20.40 -26.13 -6.51
C GLU A 13 19.37 -25.07 -6.07
N ALA A 14 19.72 -24.26 -5.07
CA ALA A 14 18.94 -23.12 -4.62
C ALA A 14 18.85 -21.97 -5.64
N ASP A 15 19.93 -21.70 -6.40
CA ASP A 15 19.93 -20.69 -7.46
C ASP A 15 19.14 -21.16 -8.68
N ALA A 16 19.25 -22.46 -9.03
CA ALA A 16 18.43 -23.07 -10.07
C ALA A 16 16.94 -23.03 -9.71
N GLU A 17 16.59 -23.30 -8.45
CA GLU A 17 15.22 -23.21 -7.94
C GLU A 17 14.71 -21.76 -7.98
N ARG A 18 15.52 -20.78 -7.54
CA ARG A 18 15.19 -19.35 -7.65
C ARG A 18 14.94 -18.94 -9.10
N MET A 19 15.81 -19.34 -10.04
CA MET A 19 15.63 -19.05 -11.46
C MET A 19 14.37 -19.71 -12.04
N MET A 20 14.04 -20.94 -11.63
CA MET A 20 12.80 -21.62 -12.04
C MET A 20 11.54 -20.91 -11.49
N ILE A 21 11.57 -20.48 -10.23
CA ILE A 21 10.48 -19.71 -9.60
C ILE A 21 10.30 -18.37 -10.33
N GLU A 22 11.39 -17.67 -10.62
CA GLU A 22 11.35 -16.41 -11.37
C GLU A 22 10.85 -16.59 -12.80
N ARG A 23 11.23 -17.69 -13.46
CA ARG A 23 10.73 -18.01 -14.82
C ARG A 23 9.24 -18.37 -14.80
N ARG A 24 8.75 -19.05 -13.74
CA ARG A 24 7.32 -19.35 -13.54
C ARG A 24 6.50 -18.12 -13.17
N SER A 25 7.06 -17.16 -12.42
CA SER A 25 6.38 -15.90 -12.10
C SER A 25 6.23 -15.00 -13.33
N LYS A 26 7.20 -15.02 -14.27
CA LYS A 26 7.13 -14.30 -15.56
C LYS A 26 5.98 -14.74 -16.47
N LEU A 27 5.42 -15.94 -16.30
CA LEU A 27 4.24 -16.40 -17.05
C LEU A 27 2.91 -15.87 -16.47
N ARG A 28 2.93 -15.33 -15.26
CA ARG A 28 1.73 -14.85 -14.56
C ARG A 28 1.65 -13.34 -14.71
N ARG A 29 0.45 -12.81 -14.96
CA ARG A 29 0.25 -11.37 -14.96
C ARG A 29 0.37 -10.86 -13.52
N ARG A 30 1.33 -9.96 -13.29
CA ARG A 30 1.46 -9.22 -12.04
C ARG A 30 0.22 -8.36 -11.84
N LYS A 31 -0.36 -8.39 -10.63
CA LYS A 31 -1.52 -7.56 -10.28
C LYS A 31 -1.06 -6.23 -9.67
N TYR A 32 -0.10 -6.26 -8.76
CA TYR A 32 0.39 -5.06 -8.08
C TYR A 32 1.90 -4.89 -8.27
N TYR A 33 2.37 -3.66 -8.16
CA TYR A 33 3.79 -3.35 -7.97
C TYR A 33 4.01 -2.84 -6.53
N PRO A 34 4.30 -3.74 -5.56
CA PRO A 34 4.44 -3.34 -4.17
C PRO A 34 5.71 -2.52 -3.95
N THR A 35 5.61 -1.53 -3.07
CA THR A 35 6.78 -0.79 -2.60
C THR A 35 7.50 -1.59 -1.52
N ARG A 36 8.83 -1.65 -1.62
CA ARG A 36 9.69 -2.25 -0.60
C ARG A 36 9.76 -1.35 0.62
N VAL A 37 9.79 -1.95 1.82
CA VAL A 37 9.93 -1.21 3.08
C VAL A 37 11.20 -0.36 3.05
N GLY A 38 11.09 0.92 3.42
CA GLY A 38 12.18 1.90 3.39
C GLY A 38 12.64 2.35 2.00
N GLY A 39 11.95 1.92 0.94
CA GLY A 39 12.29 2.25 -0.44
C GLY A 39 11.60 3.51 -0.99
N ALA A 40 11.90 3.83 -2.25
CA ALA A 40 11.13 4.80 -3.02
C ALA A 40 9.70 4.29 -3.23
N CYS A 41 8.72 5.18 -3.13
CA CYS A 41 7.32 4.85 -3.42
C CYS A 41 7.17 4.47 -4.89
N VAL A 42 6.38 3.43 -5.16
CA VAL A 42 6.11 2.94 -6.51
C VAL A 42 4.60 2.89 -6.74
N ASN A 43 4.15 3.37 -7.90
CA ASN A 43 2.76 3.27 -8.31
C ASN A 43 2.37 1.80 -8.45
N ALA A 44 1.39 1.37 -7.67
CA ALA A 44 0.99 -0.03 -7.58
C ALA A 44 0.31 -0.57 -8.85
N CYS A 45 -0.17 0.29 -9.75
CA CYS A 45 -0.78 -0.07 -11.03
C CYS A 45 0.27 -0.18 -12.14
N THR A 46 1.17 0.80 -12.25
CA THR A 46 2.09 0.93 -13.40
C THR A 46 3.50 0.44 -13.10
N GLY A 47 3.90 0.39 -11.83
CA GLY A 47 5.28 0.11 -11.43
C GLY A 47 6.23 1.30 -11.61
N ALA A 48 5.73 2.48 -11.99
CA ALA A 48 6.54 3.69 -12.09
C ALA A 48 6.95 4.16 -10.69
N ALA A 49 8.23 4.50 -10.52
CA ALA A 49 8.74 5.07 -9.28
C ALA A 49 8.34 6.54 -9.18
N TYR A 50 7.90 6.94 -7.99
CA TYR A 50 7.74 8.34 -7.62
C TYR A 50 9.08 8.93 -7.15
N GLN A 51 9.14 10.26 -7.09
CA GLN A 51 10.29 10.98 -6.52
C GLN A 51 10.31 10.96 -4.97
N TRP A 52 9.29 10.37 -4.36
CA TRP A 52 9.07 10.37 -2.91
C TRP A 52 9.48 9.04 -2.29
N TYR A 53 9.98 9.09 -1.06
CA TYR A 53 10.41 7.93 -0.30
C TYR A 53 9.43 7.60 0.81
N GLN A 54 9.34 6.32 1.15
CA GLN A 54 8.57 5.90 2.31
C GLN A 54 9.14 6.53 3.59
N GLY A 55 8.25 7.02 4.45
CA GLY A 55 8.56 7.74 5.68
C GLY A 55 8.78 9.25 5.48
N SER A 56 8.87 9.74 4.24
CA SER A 56 8.93 11.18 3.98
C SER A 56 7.57 11.84 4.12
N ASN A 57 7.55 13.13 4.44
CA ASN A 57 6.30 13.91 4.51
C ASN A 57 5.58 13.94 3.16
N ASP A 58 6.33 13.93 2.05
CA ASP A 58 5.77 13.90 0.70
C ASP A 58 5.07 12.58 0.37
N GLU A 59 5.32 11.49 1.11
CA GLU A 59 4.54 10.24 0.97
C GLU A 59 3.04 10.49 1.17
N MET A 60 2.66 11.50 1.99
CA MET A 60 1.27 11.83 2.26
C MET A 60 0.49 12.38 1.05
N ARG A 61 1.18 12.69 -0.05
CA ARG A 61 0.55 13.05 -1.34
C ARG A 61 -0.10 11.85 -2.01
N LEU A 62 0.41 10.66 -1.72
CA LEU A 62 -0.04 9.42 -2.33
C LEU A 62 -1.18 8.81 -1.55
N TYR A 63 -2.05 8.11 -2.26
CA TYR A 63 -3.03 7.23 -1.65
C TYR A 63 -2.39 5.89 -1.30
N LYS A 64 -2.07 5.72 -0.02
CA LYS A 64 -1.43 4.50 0.52
C LYS A 64 -2.47 3.46 0.95
N VAL A 65 -2.28 2.23 0.51
CA VAL A 65 -3.11 1.07 0.87
C VAL A 65 -2.23 -0.08 1.34
N PHE A 66 -2.66 -0.75 2.41
CA PHE A 66 -2.07 -2.01 2.84
C PHE A 66 -2.94 -3.16 2.38
N GLU A 67 -2.41 -4.01 1.51
CA GLU A 67 -3.09 -5.23 1.09
C GLU A 67 -2.71 -6.39 2.01
N VAL A 68 -3.67 -6.81 2.82
CA VAL A 68 -3.50 -7.78 3.93
C VAL A 68 -4.21 -9.11 3.69
N THR A 69 -4.87 -9.29 2.54
CA THR A 69 -5.67 -10.51 2.26
C THR A 69 -4.84 -11.77 2.15
N GLY A 70 -3.53 -11.63 1.90
CA GLY A 70 -2.65 -12.76 1.63
C GLY A 70 -2.89 -13.43 0.26
N TYR A 71 -3.76 -12.89 -0.60
CA TYR A 71 -3.97 -13.44 -1.95
C TYR A 71 -2.81 -13.20 -2.91
N TYR A 72 -1.91 -12.29 -2.56
CA TYR A 72 -0.79 -11.89 -3.41
C TYR A 72 0.54 -12.14 -2.69
N ASP A 73 1.57 -12.48 -3.47
CA ASP A 73 2.93 -12.64 -2.98
C ASP A 73 3.62 -11.27 -2.83
N ASN A 74 4.84 -11.28 -2.27
CA ASN A 74 5.62 -10.07 -2.03
C ASN A 74 6.05 -9.32 -3.32
N GLN A 75 5.85 -9.93 -4.49
CA GLN A 75 6.10 -9.30 -5.80
C GLN A 75 4.80 -8.84 -6.48
N GLY A 76 3.66 -8.97 -5.81
CA GLY A 76 2.34 -8.55 -6.30
C GLY A 76 1.72 -9.48 -7.35
N PHE A 77 2.18 -10.72 -7.45
CA PHE A 77 1.47 -11.75 -8.22
C PHE A 77 0.43 -12.43 -7.35
N MET A 78 -0.70 -12.82 -7.94
CA MET A 78 -1.69 -13.65 -7.26
C MET A 78 -1.00 -14.94 -6.80
N ARG A 79 -1.35 -15.48 -5.64
CA ARG A 79 -0.82 -16.75 -5.12
C ARG A 79 -1.68 -17.92 -5.59
N LYS A 80 -1.05 -19.07 -5.80
CA LYS A 80 -1.73 -20.36 -5.92
C LYS A 80 -1.85 -20.99 -4.54
N ARG A 81 -2.75 -21.97 -4.41
CA ARG A 81 -2.95 -22.73 -3.16
C ARG A 81 -1.68 -23.39 -2.62
N LYS A 82 -0.72 -23.73 -3.50
CA LYS A 82 0.56 -24.37 -3.13
C LYS A 82 1.67 -23.36 -2.81
N ASP A 83 1.49 -22.07 -3.13
CA ASP A 83 2.50 -21.05 -2.88
C ASP A 83 2.57 -20.76 -1.36
N PRO A 84 3.75 -20.48 -0.80
CA PRO A 84 3.88 -20.17 0.63
C PRO A 84 3.06 -18.93 1.01
N GLN A 85 2.57 -18.88 2.26
CA GLN A 85 1.79 -17.74 2.74
C GLN A 85 2.62 -16.48 2.81
N ASN A 86 2.10 -15.41 2.20
CA ASN A 86 2.69 -14.09 2.39
C ASN A 86 2.40 -13.64 3.82
N ARG A 87 3.45 -13.48 4.62
CA ARG A 87 3.36 -13.07 6.02
C ARG A 87 3.26 -11.56 6.16
N ASP A 88 3.78 -10.83 5.17
CA ASP A 88 3.91 -9.39 5.23
C ASP A 88 2.86 -8.71 4.34
N PRO A 89 2.24 -7.62 4.82
CA PRO A 89 1.30 -6.86 4.01
C PRO A 89 2.01 -6.21 2.81
N LEU A 90 1.32 -6.11 1.68
CA LEU A 90 1.84 -5.34 0.56
C LEU A 90 1.55 -3.86 0.78
N ILE A 91 2.58 -3.03 0.65
CA ILE A 91 2.45 -1.58 0.71
C ILE A 91 2.26 -1.07 -0.71
N LEU A 92 1.09 -0.53 -0.99
CA LEU A 92 0.67 -0.08 -2.31
C LEU A 92 0.45 1.43 -2.30
N TYR A 93 0.96 2.12 -3.31
CA TYR A 93 0.71 3.55 -3.49
C TYR A 93 0.00 3.81 -4.81
N TYR A 94 -0.88 4.81 -4.79
CA TYR A 94 -1.65 5.27 -5.94
C TYR A 94 -1.63 6.80 -5.96
N ASP A 95 -1.89 7.37 -7.13
CA ASP A 95 -2.04 8.82 -7.30
C ASP A 95 -3.27 9.34 -6.55
N SER A 96 -4.33 8.52 -6.48
CA SER A 96 -5.59 8.90 -5.83
C SER A 96 -6.43 7.67 -5.44
N PRO A 97 -7.45 7.84 -4.57
CA PRO A 97 -8.43 6.80 -4.26
C PRO A 97 -9.14 6.24 -5.51
N GLU A 98 -9.39 7.08 -6.51
CA GLU A 98 -10.03 6.71 -7.77
C GLU A 98 -9.14 5.81 -8.62
N GLN A 99 -7.82 6.07 -8.64
CA GLN A 99 -6.87 5.18 -9.31
C GLN A 99 -6.88 3.79 -8.64
N TYR A 100 -6.92 3.76 -7.31
CA TYR A 100 -7.06 2.50 -6.56
C TYR A 100 -8.35 1.78 -6.94
N MET A 101 -9.51 2.45 -6.90
CA MET A 101 -10.80 1.87 -7.30
C MET A 101 -10.79 1.32 -8.72
N SER A 102 -10.23 2.08 -9.67
CA SER A 102 -10.10 1.65 -11.06
C SER A 102 -9.22 0.40 -11.19
N HIS A 103 -8.14 0.32 -10.42
CA HIS A 103 -7.19 -0.79 -10.45
C HIS A 103 -7.74 -2.07 -9.82
N THR A 104 -8.37 -1.97 -8.66
CA THR A 104 -8.87 -3.12 -7.87
C THR A 104 -10.31 -3.48 -8.16
N LYS A 105 -11.05 -2.61 -8.87
CA LYS A 105 -12.50 -2.74 -9.12
C LYS A 105 -13.32 -2.76 -7.81
N CYS A 106 -12.82 -2.10 -6.77
CA CYS A 106 -13.56 -1.92 -5.53
C CYS A 106 -14.25 -0.55 -5.47
N ASN A 107 -15.17 -0.40 -4.52
CA ASN A 107 -15.82 0.87 -4.21
C ASN A 107 -15.31 1.41 -2.87
N VAL A 108 -14.75 2.62 -2.89
CA VAL A 108 -14.40 3.37 -1.68
C VAL A 108 -15.54 4.35 -1.39
N ASN A 109 -15.86 4.57 -0.12
CA ASN A 109 -16.91 5.51 0.28
C ASN A 109 -16.57 6.92 -0.23
N GLN A 110 -17.50 7.55 -0.94
CA GLN A 110 -17.32 8.88 -1.53
C GLN A 110 -16.93 9.96 -0.50
N LYS A 111 -17.42 9.84 0.73
CA LYS A 111 -17.04 10.75 1.83
C LYS A 111 -15.56 10.64 2.15
N LEU A 112 -15.00 9.42 2.19
CA LEU A 112 -13.57 9.21 2.47
C LEU A 112 -12.69 9.72 1.32
N ILE A 113 -13.18 9.60 0.08
CA ILE A 113 -12.50 10.15 -1.09
C ILE A 113 -12.42 11.68 -0.99
N ALA A 114 -13.55 12.33 -0.69
CA ALA A 114 -13.59 13.78 -0.50
C ALA A 114 -12.68 14.24 0.66
N GLU A 115 -12.75 13.58 1.82
CA GLU A 115 -11.89 13.87 2.97
C GLU A 115 -10.40 13.69 2.64
N TRP A 116 -10.04 12.72 1.79
CA TRP A 116 -8.66 12.54 1.33
C TRP A 116 -8.19 13.70 0.43
N HIS A 117 -9.00 14.11 -0.55
CA HIS A 117 -8.66 15.24 -1.42
C HIS A 117 -8.53 16.55 -0.66
N GLU A 118 -9.43 16.81 0.29
CA GLU A 118 -9.35 17.97 1.18
C GLU A 118 -8.08 17.96 2.02
N LYS A 119 -7.75 16.80 2.61
CA LYS A 119 -6.51 16.60 3.36
C LYS A 119 -5.28 16.93 2.50
N VAL A 120 -5.17 16.34 1.30
CA VAL A 120 -4.00 16.57 0.43
C VAL A 120 -3.92 18.04 0.03
N LYS A 121 -5.05 18.67 -0.31
CA LYS A 121 -5.09 20.10 -0.64
C LYS A 121 -4.65 20.99 0.52
N GLN A 122 -5.03 20.64 1.75
CA GLN A 122 -4.66 21.38 2.95
C GLN A 122 -3.18 21.22 3.30
N ILE A 123 -2.65 20.00 3.27
CA ILE A 123 -1.24 19.72 3.64
C ILE A 123 -0.26 20.22 2.59
N PHE A 124 -0.69 20.30 1.32
CA PHE A 124 0.16 20.67 0.19
C PHE A 124 -0.33 21.92 -0.54
N PRO A 125 -0.46 23.08 0.13
CA PRO A 125 -0.88 24.31 -0.52
C PRO A 125 0.16 24.71 -1.59
N GLY A 126 -0.29 24.95 -2.82
CA GLY A 126 0.61 25.22 -3.94
C GLY A 126 1.53 24.04 -4.32
N GLY A 127 1.20 22.83 -3.88
CA GLY A 127 1.94 21.62 -4.21
C GLY A 127 3.24 21.42 -3.43
N ARG A 128 3.48 22.15 -2.35
CA ARG A 128 4.63 21.96 -1.43
C ARG A 128 4.16 21.57 -0.05
N TYR A 129 4.93 20.73 0.64
CA TYR A 129 4.61 20.36 2.01
C TYR A 129 4.66 21.59 2.91
N ASP A 130 3.60 21.81 3.69
CA ASP A 130 3.53 22.86 4.69
C ASP A 130 3.29 22.25 6.07
N GLU A 131 4.27 22.43 6.97
CA GLU A 131 4.27 21.82 8.30
C GLU A 131 3.17 22.40 9.19
N ASP A 132 2.94 23.73 9.12
CA ASP A 132 1.89 24.40 9.88
C ASP A 132 0.49 23.91 9.46
N SER A 133 0.22 23.82 8.16
CA SER A 133 -1.04 23.28 7.63
C SER A 133 -1.23 21.82 8.03
N TYR A 134 -0.17 21.02 8.07
CA TYR A 134 -0.23 19.64 8.54
C TYR A 134 -0.59 19.56 10.03
N GLU A 135 0.05 20.36 10.87
CA GLU A 135 -0.21 20.40 12.30
C GLU A 135 -1.64 20.88 12.62
N GLU A 136 -2.13 21.87 11.88
CA GLU A 136 -3.52 22.31 11.97
C GLU A 136 -4.51 21.20 11.59
N TRP A 137 -4.30 20.56 10.43
CA TRP A 137 -5.11 19.42 10.00
C TRP A 137 -5.10 18.30 11.05
N ARG A 138 -3.92 17.96 11.58
CA ARG A 138 -3.73 16.90 12.59
C ARG A 138 -4.53 17.21 13.86
N LYS A 139 -4.45 18.44 14.37
CA LYS A 139 -5.18 18.88 15.58
C LYS A 139 -6.70 18.81 15.35
N ASN A 140 -7.18 19.33 14.23
CA ASN A 140 -8.60 19.35 13.90
C ASN A 140 -9.16 17.93 13.70
N HIS A 141 -8.42 17.08 13.00
CA HIS A 141 -8.82 15.69 12.74
C HIS A 141 -8.84 14.87 14.03
N TYR A 142 -7.81 14.99 14.88
CA TYR A 142 -7.75 14.29 16.16
C TYR A 142 -8.90 14.72 17.10
N ALA A 143 -9.19 16.02 17.17
CA ALA A 143 -10.29 16.54 17.96
C ALA A 143 -11.66 15.99 17.50
N LYS A 144 -11.86 15.84 16.18
CA LYS A 144 -13.08 15.27 15.58
C LYS A 144 -13.25 13.80 15.96
N THR A 145 -12.18 13.01 15.86
CA THR A 145 -12.18 11.58 16.24
C THR A 145 -12.48 11.40 17.73
N MET A 146 -11.89 12.22 18.60
CA MET A 146 -12.11 12.15 20.05
C MET A 146 -13.50 12.60 20.49
N LYS A 147 -14.10 13.61 19.81
CA LYS A 147 -15.49 14.02 20.07
C LYS A 147 -16.49 12.92 19.68
N GLY A 148 -16.27 12.26 18.54
CA GLY A 148 -17.11 11.13 18.09
C GLY A 148 -17.10 9.95 19.07
N TYR A 149 -15.96 9.68 19.69
CA TYR A 149 -15.83 8.64 20.71
C TYR A 149 -16.69 8.96 21.95
N LYS A 150 -16.63 10.20 22.46
CA LYS A 150 -17.41 10.62 23.64
C LYS A 150 -18.93 10.59 23.40
N SER A 151 -19.39 10.92 22.19
CA SER A 151 -20.82 10.83 21.84
C SER A 151 -21.33 9.40 21.66
N GLY A 152 -20.47 8.47 21.21
CA GLY A 152 -20.83 7.05 21.10
C GLY A 152 -20.92 6.34 22.46
N GLU A 153 -20.15 6.80 23.44
CA GLU A 153 -20.19 6.31 24.82
C GLU A 153 -21.48 6.71 25.55
N THR A 154 -22.06 7.86 25.20
CA THR A 154 -23.36 8.29 25.73
C THR A 154 -24.51 7.44 25.20
N LEU A 155 -24.45 7.04 23.92
CA LEU A 155 -25.47 6.20 23.29
C LEU A 155 -25.45 4.75 23.80
N ARG A 156 -24.29 4.22 24.23
CA ARG A 156 -24.22 2.88 24.83
C ARG A 156 -24.80 2.84 26.26
N LYS A 157 -24.71 3.94 27.02
CA LYS A 157 -25.31 4.02 28.37
C LYS A 157 -26.82 4.18 28.33
N SER A 158 -27.39 4.82 27.31
CA SER A 158 -28.85 4.94 27.19
C SER A 158 -29.55 3.64 26.77
N ILE A 159 -28.81 2.64 26.25
CA ILE A 159 -29.38 1.34 25.85
C ILE A 159 -29.30 0.32 27.01
N SER A 160 -28.41 0.51 27.99
CA SER A 160 -28.30 -0.41 29.14
C SER A 160 -29.33 -0.16 30.24
N ASP A 161 -30.06 0.95 30.20
CA ASP A 161 -30.90 1.42 31.30
C ASP A 161 -32.41 1.26 31.01
N GLU A 162 -32.81 0.66 29.87
CA GLU A 162 -34.22 0.45 29.45
C GLU A 162 -34.65 -1.03 29.33
N GLU A 163 -33.80 -2.00 29.66
CA GLU A 163 -34.21 -3.40 29.82
C GLU A 163 -33.71 -3.94 31.15
N TRP A 164 -34.53 -3.80 32.21
CA TRP A 164 -34.82 -4.80 33.26
C TRP A 164 -36.02 -4.34 34.10
#